data_AF-A0A1F8T1E6-F1
#
_entry.id   AF-A0A1F8T1E6-F1
#
_cell.length_a   1.000
_cell.length_b   1.000
_cell.length_c   1.000
_cell.angle_alpha   90.00
_cell.angle_beta   90.00
_cell.angle_gamma   90.00
#
_symmetry.space_group_name_H-M   'P 1'
#
loop_
_entity.id
_entity.type
_entity.pdbx_description
1 polymer ?
#
loop_
_entity_poly.entity_id
_entity_poly.type
_entity_poly.pdbx_seq_one_letter_code
_entity_poly.pdbx_strand_id
1 'polypeptide(L)'
;MSETWEVIAEIYGELQAELLRGLLEAQGIEVVLNQEGAGRAYGLNVGPLGQVQIMVPASSVDDARHVLADYYAGKFETPNEEQSEDIEENEDEQDN
;
A
#
# COMPACT_ATOMS: atom_id res chain seq x y z
N MET A 1 31.31 4.56 -5.36
CA MET A 1 30.62 3.26 -5.20
C MET A 1 29.34 3.36 -6.01
N SER A 2 29.02 2.37 -6.84
CA SER A 2 27.76 2.37 -7.59
C SER A 2 26.61 2.08 -6.62
N GLU A 3 25.72 3.04 -6.44
CA GLU A 3 24.50 2.85 -5.65
C GLU A 3 23.64 1.80 -6.34
N THR A 4 23.39 0.69 -5.65
CA THR A 4 22.61 -0.43 -6.19
C THR A 4 21.17 -0.27 -5.72
N TRP A 5 20.25 -0.29 -6.67
CA TRP A 5 18.82 -0.16 -6.41
C TRP A 5 18.15 -1.52 -6.54
N GLU A 6 17.31 -1.86 -5.57
CA GLU A 6 16.61 -3.14 -5.53
C GLU A 6 15.10 -2.93 -5.54
N VAL A 7 14.41 -3.77 -6.31
CA VAL A 7 12.95 -3.80 -6.36
C VAL A 7 12.43 -4.48 -5.09
N ILE A 8 11.56 -3.79 -4.36
CA ILE A 8 10.95 -4.30 -3.13
C ILE A 8 9.48 -4.68 -3.30
N ALA A 9 8.79 -4.07 -4.27
CA ALA A 9 7.38 -4.33 -4.55
C ALA A 9 7.04 -4.00 -6.01
N GLU A 10 6.05 -4.71 -6.55
CA GLU A 10 5.44 -4.43 -7.85
C GLU A 10 3.95 -4.17 -7.65
N ILE A 11 3.50 -3.00 -8.03
CA ILE A 11 2.15 -2.51 -7.74
C ILE A 11 1.45 -2.15 -9.04
N TYR A 12 0.17 -2.51 -9.15
CA TYR A 12 -0.65 -2.09 -10.27
C TYR A 12 -1.35 -0.77 -9.94
N GLY A 13 -1.09 0.26 -10.75
CA GLY A 13 -1.71 1.57 -10.60
C GLY A 13 -0.79 2.60 -9.96
N GLU A 14 -0.75 3.78 -10.58
CA GLU A 14 0.13 4.90 -10.20
C GLU A 14 -0.21 5.44 -8.81
N LEU A 15 -1.50 5.59 -8.49
CA LEU A 15 -1.93 6.14 -7.20
C LEU A 15 -1.43 5.32 -6.01
N GLN A 16 -1.56 3.99 -6.09
CA GLN A 16 -1.11 3.11 -5.01
C GLN A 16 0.42 3.12 -4.87
N ALA A 17 1.14 3.18 -6.00
CA ALA A 17 2.59 3.30 -5.98
C ALA A 17 3.07 4.61 -5.34
N GLU A 18 2.44 5.75 -5.66
CA GLU A 18 2.73 7.05 -5.03
C GLU A 18 2.41 7.05 -3.53
N LEU A 19 1.32 6.39 -3.11
CA LEU A 19 0.97 6.22 -1.70
C LEU A 19 2.08 5.48 -0.91
N LEU A 20 2.54 4.35 -1.43
CA LEU A 20 3.59 3.57 -0.79
C LEU A 20 4.94 4.29 -0.82
N ARG A 21 5.24 5.02 -1.90
CA ARG A 21 6.40 5.92 -1.96
C ARG A 21 6.34 6.96 -0.85
N GLY A 22 5.21 7.66 -0.68
CA GLY A 22 5.03 8.65 0.38
C GLY A 22 5.20 8.06 1.78
N LEU A 23 4.68 6.85 2.02
CA LEU A 23 4.88 6.13 3.28
C LEU A 23 6.36 5.88 3.57
N LEU A 24 7.09 5.32 2.61
CA LEU A 24 8.51 5.01 2.74
C LEU A 24 9.38 6.27 2.89
N GLU A 25 9.12 7.31 2.08
CA GLU A 25 9.80 8.60 2.18
C GLU A 25 9.56 9.26 3.54
N ALA A 26 8.36 9.13 4.12
CA ALA A 26 8.05 9.63 5.46
C ALA A 26 8.85 8.91 6.56
N GLN A 27 9.33 7.68 6.31
CA GLN A 27 10.26 6.95 7.19
C GLN A 27 11.74 7.27 6.90
N GLY A 28 12.02 8.20 5.99
CA GLY A 28 13.39 8.58 5.61
C GLY A 28 14.03 7.64 4.59
N ILE A 29 13.25 6.81 3.91
CA ILE A 29 13.73 5.86 2.90
C ILE A 29 13.61 6.51 1.52
N GLU A 30 14.70 6.54 0.76
CA GLU A 30 14.69 7.02 -0.62
C GLU A 30 14.01 6.00 -1.54
N VAL A 31 13.09 6.45 -2.39
CA VAL A 31 12.29 5.59 -3.27
C VAL A 31 12.29 6.10 -4.69
N VAL A 32 12.49 5.18 -5.63
CA VAL A 32 12.30 5.41 -7.07
C VAL A 32 11.17 4.53 -7.56
N LEU A 33 10.24 5.14 -8.29
CA LEU A 33 9.19 4.43 -9.01
C LEU A 33 9.61 4.23 -10.47
N ASN A 34 9.67 2.98 -10.91
CA ASN A 34 9.92 2.62 -12.29
C ASN A 34 8.64 2.08 -12.92
N GLN A 35 8.06 2.82 -13.86
CA GLN A 35 6.87 2.43 -14.61
C GLN A 35 7.25 2.23 -16.07
N GLU A 36 6.77 1.14 -16.69
CA GLU A 36 6.97 0.93 -18.13
C GLU A 36 6.29 2.06 -18.92
N GLY A 37 7.11 2.91 -19.57
CA GLY A 37 6.66 4.16 -20.20
C GLY A 37 5.63 4.02 -21.32
N ALA A 38 5.41 2.80 -21.84
CA ALA A 38 4.39 2.53 -22.84
C ALA A 38 2.97 2.66 -22.26
N GLY A 39 2.73 2.32 -20.99
CA GLY A 39 1.40 2.41 -20.37
C GLY A 39 0.89 3.85 -20.20
N ARG A 40 1.77 4.77 -19.78
CA ARG A 40 1.45 6.21 -19.62
C ARG A 40 1.08 6.89 -20.93
N ALA A 41 1.80 6.59 -22.01
CA ALA A 41 1.59 7.24 -23.30
C ALA A 41 0.20 6.92 -23.91
N TYR A 42 -0.37 5.77 -23.57
CA TYR A 42 -1.67 5.31 -24.08
C TYR A 42 -2.83 5.45 -23.08
N GLY A 43 -2.61 6.03 -21.90
CA GLY A 43 -3.66 6.20 -20.87
C GLY A 43 -4.17 4.87 -20.29
N LEU A 44 -3.39 3.80 -20.40
CA LEU A 44 -3.74 2.47 -19.91
C LEU A 44 -3.23 2.29 -18.48
N ASN A 45 -3.93 2.90 -17.52
CA ASN A 45 -3.59 2.81 -16.09
C ASN A 45 -4.08 1.52 -15.40
N VAL A 46 -4.82 0.66 -16.12
CA VAL A 46 -5.40 -0.58 -15.63
C VAL A 46 -5.00 -1.75 -16.55
N GLY A 47 -4.20 -2.68 -16.02
CA GLY A 47 -3.68 -3.85 -16.73
C GLY A 47 -2.17 -4.05 -16.53
N PRO A 48 -1.55 -5.06 -17.18
CA PRO A 48 -0.11 -5.33 -17.07
C PRO A 48 0.78 -4.16 -17.52
N LEU A 49 0.24 -3.22 -18.31
CA LEU A 49 0.90 -1.98 -18.73
C LEU A 49 0.87 -0.88 -17.65
N GLY A 50 0.16 -1.09 -16.54
CA GLY A 50 0.07 -0.19 -15.39
C GLY A 50 0.91 -0.62 -14.19
N GLN A 51 1.83 -1.58 -14.38
CA GLN A 51 2.73 -2.06 -13.33
C GLN A 51 3.81 -1.02 -13.02
N VAL A 52 4.00 -0.74 -11.74
CA VAL A 52 5.01 0.16 -11.20
C VAL A 52 5.88 -0.61 -10.23
N GLN A 53 7.19 -0.60 -10.47
CA GLN A 53 8.18 -1.17 -9.56
C GLN A 53 8.60 -0.11 -8.55
N ILE A 54 8.55 -0.47 -7.27
CA ILE A 54 9.07 0.34 -6.17
C ILE A 54 10.50 -0.11 -5.90
N MET A 55 11.44 0.81 -6.02
CA MET A 55 12.87 0.56 -5.86
C MET A 55 13.45 1.40 -4.74
N VAL A 56 14.36 0.84 -3.97
CA VAL A 56 15.08 1.52 -2.88
C VAL A 56 16.58 1.22 -2.97
N PRO A 57 17.46 2.03 -2.36
CA PRO A 57 18.88 1.67 -2.23
C PRO A 57 19.03 0.35 -1.49
N ALA A 58 19.98 -0.48 -1.90
CA ALA A 58 20.26 -1.79 -1.30
C ALA A 58 20.48 -1.72 0.23
N SER A 59 20.99 -0.59 0.72
CA SER A 59 21.17 -0.31 2.15
C SER A 59 19.86 -0.23 2.95
N SER A 60 18.75 0.06 2.29
CA SER A 60 17.45 0.36 2.91
C SER A 60 16.38 -0.71 2.60
N VAL A 61 16.76 -1.81 1.93
CA VAL A 61 15.83 -2.87 1.51
C VAL A 61 15.14 -3.53 2.71
N ASP A 62 15.88 -3.80 3.78
CA ASP A 62 15.33 -4.47 4.96
C ASP A 62 14.32 -3.59 5.68
N ASP A 63 14.70 -2.33 5.93
CA ASP A 63 13.82 -1.31 6.53
C ASP A 63 12.55 -1.10 5.69
N ALA A 64 12.70 -0.96 4.37
CA ALA A 64 11.57 -0.75 3.47
C ALA A 64 10.60 -1.94 3.47
N ARG A 65 11.12 -3.17 3.48
CA ARG A 65 10.29 -4.38 3.58
C ARG A 65 9.56 -4.44 4.93
N HIS A 66 10.21 -4.02 6.01
CA HIS A 66 9.57 -3.96 7.33
C HIS A 66 8.41 -2.97 7.34
N VAL A 67 8.62 -1.75 6.81
CA VAL A 67 7.57 -0.72 6.71
C VAL A 67 6.39 -1.19 5.87
N LEU A 68 6.64 -1.84 4.72
CA LEU A 68 5.57 -2.40 3.90
C LEU A 68 4.81 -3.52 4.62
N ALA A 69 5.51 -4.41 5.33
CA ALA A 69 4.87 -5.46 6.12
C ALA A 69 3.97 -4.87 7.22
N ASP A 70 4.44 -3.83 7.90
CA ASP A 70 3.67 -3.11 8.92
C ASP A 70 2.42 -2.43 8.35
N TYR A 71 2.54 -1.89 7.14
CA TYR A 71 1.41 -1.33 6.40
C TYR A 71 0.36 -2.37 6.06
N TYR A 72 0.76 -3.51 5.49
CA TYR A 72 -0.18 -4.58 5.16
C TYR A 72 -0.74 -5.30 6.39
N ALA A 73 -0.06 -5.22 7.54
CA ALA A 73 -0.55 -5.73 8.82
C ALA A 73 -1.54 -4.78 9.52
N GLY A 74 -1.87 -3.62 8.93
CA GLY A 74 -2.82 -2.66 9.50
C GLY A 74 -2.27 -1.88 10.69
N LYS A 75 -0.95 -1.86 10.93
CA LYS A 75 -0.38 -1.18 12.11
C LYS A 75 -0.51 0.35 12.07
N PHE A 76 -0.79 0.91 10.89
CA PHE A 76 -1.06 2.34 10.72
C PHE A 76 -2.56 2.67 10.74
N GLU A 77 -3.43 1.67 10.88
CA GLU A 77 -4.86 1.91 11.08
C GLU A 77 -5.06 2.40 12.52
N THR A 78 -5.75 3.53 12.67
CA THR A 78 -6.21 3.96 13.99
C THR A 78 -7.22 2.93 14.52
N PRO A 79 -7.13 2.50 15.79
CA PRO A 79 -8.16 1.64 16.37
C PRO A 79 -9.51 2.34 16.20
N ASN A 80 -10.39 1.75 15.42
CA ASN A 80 -11.75 2.22 15.22
C ASN A 80 -12.49 2.04 16.55
N GLU A 81 -12.76 3.12 17.29
CA GLU A 81 -13.67 3.11 18.46
C GLU A 81 -15.14 3.03 18.01
N GLU A 82 -15.48 2.20 17.03
CA GLU A 82 -16.87 1.91 16.67
C GLU A 82 -17.16 0.43 16.95
N GLN A 83 -17.27 0.12 18.24
CA GLN A 83 -18.23 -0.88 18.70
C GLN A 83 -19.41 -0.11 19.27
N SER A 84 -20.34 0.33 18.41
CA SER A 84 -21.69 0.60 18.89
C SER A 84 -22.40 -0.75 18.98
N GLU A 85 -22.36 -1.33 20.18
CA GLU A 85 -23.35 -2.31 20.63
C GLU A 85 -24.74 -1.69 20.46
N ASP A 86 -25.66 -2.46 19.86
CA ASP A 86 -27.10 -2.53 20.19
C ASP A 86 -27.83 -3.26 19.05
N ILE A 87 -27.79 -4.60 19.07
CA ILE A 87 -28.85 -5.41 18.49
C ILE A 87 -29.57 -6.07 19.66
N GLU A 88 -30.54 -5.36 20.23
CA GLU A 88 -31.65 -5.96 20.97
C GLU A 88 -32.95 -5.51 20.30
N GLU A 89 -33.35 -6.19 19.23
CA GLU A 89 -34.77 -6.33 18.90
C GLU A 89 -35.19 -7.73 19.34
N ASN A 90 -35.43 -7.88 20.64
CA ASN A 90 -36.37 -8.87 21.14
C ASN A 90 -37.77 -8.25 20.96
N GLU A 91 -38.44 -8.55 19.85
CA GLU A 91 -39.90 -8.48 19.82
C GLU A 91 -40.43 -9.90 19.92
N ASP A 92 -40.88 -10.22 21.14
CA ASP A 92 -41.59 -11.43 21.53
C ASP A 92 -42.64 -11.88 20.48
N GLU A 93 -42.42 -13.06 19.89
CA GLU A 93 -43.50 -13.89 19.37
C GLU A 93 -44.34 -14.42 20.56
N GLN A 94 -45.33 -13.63 20.98
CA GLN A 94 -46.50 -14.03 21.78
C GLN A 94 -47.68 -13.24 21.20
N ASP A 95 -48.83 -13.76 20.79
CA ASP A 95 -49.55 -14.96 21.19
C ASP A 95 -50.61 -15.29 20.11
N ASN A 96 -50.80 -16.59 19.92
CA ASN A 96 -51.94 -17.34 19.37
C ASN A 96 -53.28 -16.62 19.04
#